data_AF-A0A2V5HCN0-F1
#
_entry.id   AF-A0A2V5HCN0-F1
#
_cell.length_a   1.000
_cell.length_b   1.000
_cell.length_c   1.000
_cell.angle_alpha   90.00
_cell.angle_beta   90.00
_cell.angle_gamma   90.00
#
_symmetry.space_group_name_H-M   'P 1'
#
loop_
_entity.id
_entity.type
_entity.pdbx_description
1 polymer ?
#
loop_
_entity_poly.entity_id
_entity_poly.type
_entity_poly.pdbx_seq_one_letter_code
_entity_poly.pdbx_strand_id
1 'polypeptide(L)'
;MEDDVDWDVILKTQLQSYALAVRALQGSDGNSTGSPYGDDWDILWLGHCGLSCKTELPVFLSHQDPTVLPPHHFLPYWRDPPPIDRPDHTRLVCSVGDAVCSLVYAVSYFGAQKILAALSVNPGQLAEQIDIGAQFDVSLGRMCGLGYLRCFGAYPSLTGGYQPAGAFSKTSDIHDQDDNMHEAYSFGVMYSTMLNVNRLLSGERTVHATWDDVGVSLDADPRNFTVLGGSVAMLGEDGLQTILDVSAD
;
A
#
# COMPACT_ATOMS: atom_id res chain seq x y z
N MET A 1 -0.99 -10.88 -4.64
CA MET A 1 -1.04 -10.02 -5.83
C MET A 1 -2.16 -10.58 -6.68
N GLU A 2 -3.25 -9.84 -6.77
CA GLU A 2 -4.38 -10.14 -7.64
C GLU A 2 -3.94 -9.98 -9.11
N ASP A 3 -4.66 -10.58 -10.05
CA ASP A 3 -4.27 -10.66 -11.46
C ASP A 3 -4.61 -9.42 -12.28
N ASP A 4 -5.50 -8.57 -11.76
CA ASP A 4 -5.95 -7.30 -12.32
C ASP A 4 -5.29 -6.07 -11.67
N VAL A 5 -4.16 -6.28 -10.99
CA VAL A 5 -3.41 -5.21 -10.32
C VAL A 5 -2.59 -4.36 -11.30
N ASP A 6 -2.43 -3.08 -10.96
CA ASP A 6 -1.46 -2.17 -11.58
C ASP A 6 -0.48 -1.61 -10.55
N TRP A 7 0.67 -1.17 -11.02
CA TRP A 7 1.73 -0.57 -10.21
C TRP A 7 2.45 0.51 -11.01
N ASP A 8 3.05 1.47 -10.30
CA ASP A 8 3.93 2.45 -10.95
C ASP A 8 5.11 1.75 -11.63
N VAL A 9 5.55 2.23 -12.79
CA VAL A 9 6.75 1.69 -13.47
C VAL A 9 8.01 1.72 -12.61
N ILE A 10 8.02 2.54 -11.56
CA ILE A 10 9.08 2.66 -10.56
C ILE A 10 8.86 1.82 -9.29
N LEU A 11 7.97 0.82 -9.32
CA LEU A 11 7.58 0.02 -8.14
C LEU A 11 8.79 -0.47 -7.32
N LYS A 12 9.88 -0.85 -7.98
CA LYS A 12 11.12 -1.26 -7.29
C LYS A 12 11.66 -0.17 -6.36
N THR A 13 11.71 1.08 -6.82
CA THR A 13 12.17 2.23 -6.02
C THR A 13 11.20 2.51 -4.88
N GLN A 14 9.89 2.46 -5.15
CA GLN A 14 8.86 2.61 -4.11
C GLN A 14 8.98 1.53 -3.02
N LEU A 15 9.21 0.28 -3.40
CA LEU A 15 9.42 -0.84 -2.46
C LEU A 15 10.69 -0.66 -1.62
N GLN A 16 11.76 -0.07 -2.18
CA GLN A 16 12.96 0.28 -1.42
C GLN A 16 12.67 1.38 -0.39
N SER A 17 11.95 2.44 -0.76
CA SER A 17 11.52 3.49 0.18
C SER A 17 10.60 2.93 1.27
N TYR A 18 9.67 2.05 0.90
CA TYR A 18 8.78 1.37 1.85
C TYR A 18 9.57 0.45 2.81
N ALA A 19 10.60 -0.24 2.33
CA ALA A 19 11.48 -1.04 3.17
C ALA A 19 12.20 -0.20 4.24
N LEU A 20 12.70 0.99 3.89
CA LEU A 20 13.27 1.93 4.87
C LEU A 20 12.25 2.31 5.93
N ALA A 21 11.04 2.69 5.51
CA ALA A 21 9.96 3.08 6.41
C ALA A 21 9.61 1.96 7.40
N VAL A 22 9.38 0.75 6.89
CA VAL A 22 8.99 -0.40 7.71
C VAL A 22 10.10 -0.80 8.69
N ARG A 23 11.37 -0.76 8.26
CA ARG A 23 12.51 -1.04 9.12
C ARG A 23 12.67 0.00 10.24
N ALA A 24 12.48 1.27 9.93
CA ALA A 24 12.52 2.36 10.89
C ALA A 24 11.42 2.20 11.96
N LEU A 25 10.21 1.82 11.55
CA LEU A 25 9.09 1.56 12.47
C LEU A 25 9.32 0.34 13.37
N GLN A 26 10.11 -0.63 12.93
CA GLN A 26 10.55 -1.76 13.76
C GLN A 26 11.74 -1.40 14.68
N GLY A 27 12.32 -0.19 14.57
CA GLY A 27 13.56 0.16 15.27
C GLY A 27 14.77 -0.69 14.81
N SER A 28 14.71 -1.20 13.58
CA SER A 28 15.71 -2.12 12.98
C SER A 28 16.59 -1.45 11.92
N ASP A 29 16.56 -0.12 11.88
CA ASP A 29 17.37 0.66 10.95
C ASP A 29 18.87 0.45 11.24
N GLY A 30 19.68 0.34 10.18
CA GLY A 30 21.11 0.03 10.27
C GLY A 30 21.49 -1.41 10.69
N ASN A 31 20.54 -2.25 11.12
CA ASN A 31 20.81 -3.65 11.49
C ASN A 31 20.81 -4.59 10.27
N SER A 32 21.58 -5.68 10.34
CA SER A 32 21.45 -6.75 9.34
C SER A 32 20.19 -7.56 9.63
N THR A 33 19.30 -7.66 8.64
CA THR A 33 18.03 -8.40 8.72
C THR A 33 17.99 -9.48 7.64
N GLY A 34 17.21 -10.54 7.85
CA GLY A 34 17.00 -11.60 6.87
C GLY A 34 16.13 -11.17 5.69
N SER A 35 15.24 -10.20 5.91
CA SER A 35 14.40 -9.57 4.90
C SER A 35 14.73 -8.08 4.73
N PRO A 36 14.63 -7.51 3.51
CA PRO A 36 14.81 -6.07 3.29
C PRO A 36 13.78 -5.22 4.05
N TYR A 37 12.64 -5.80 4.44
CA TYR A 37 11.58 -5.11 5.19
C TYR A 37 11.72 -5.30 6.72
N GLY A 38 12.88 -5.73 7.20
CA GLY A 38 13.06 -6.17 8.59
C GLY A 38 12.51 -7.57 8.83
N ASP A 39 12.72 -8.09 10.04
CA ASP A 39 12.36 -9.46 10.39
C ASP A 39 11.12 -9.54 11.30
N ASP A 40 10.58 -8.39 11.73
CA ASP A 40 9.48 -8.32 12.67
C ASP A 40 8.15 -7.85 12.07
N TRP A 41 7.69 -8.57 11.05
CA TRP A 41 6.39 -8.38 10.42
C TRP A 41 5.76 -9.72 10.02
N ASP A 42 4.42 -9.74 10.02
CA ASP A 42 3.59 -10.87 9.58
C ASP A 42 2.92 -10.56 8.23
N ILE A 43 2.41 -9.34 8.05
CA ILE A 43 1.79 -8.87 6.80
C ILE A 43 2.34 -7.50 6.40
N LEU A 44 2.62 -7.32 5.11
CA LEU A 44 2.83 -6.03 4.48
C LEU A 44 1.68 -5.76 3.51
N TRP A 45 0.91 -4.71 3.76
CA TRP A 45 -0.20 -4.27 2.93
C TRP A 45 0.28 -3.22 1.92
N LEU A 46 0.49 -3.66 0.67
CA LEU A 46 1.02 -2.83 -0.42
C LEU A 46 -0.10 -2.31 -1.34
N GLY A 47 -1.21 -3.05 -1.38
CA GLY A 47 -2.41 -2.83 -2.18
C GLY A 47 -3.67 -3.03 -1.33
N HIS A 48 -4.50 -2.01 -1.14
CA HIS A 48 -5.72 -2.09 -0.34
C HIS A 48 -6.85 -1.19 -0.85
N CYS A 49 -8.09 -1.52 -0.50
CA CYS A 49 -9.24 -0.64 -0.68
C CYS A 49 -9.62 0.11 0.60
N GLY A 50 -8.77 0.11 1.63
CA GLY A 50 -8.94 0.92 2.83
C GLY A 50 -8.00 0.44 3.92
N LEU A 51 -7.43 1.38 4.66
CA LEU A 51 -6.46 1.09 5.72
C LEU A 51 -6.55 2.16 6.82
N SER A 52 -6.56 1.71 8.08
CA SER A 52 -6.39 2.57 9.26
C SER A 52 -5.07 2.27 9.96
N CYS A 53 -4.53 3.27 10.64
CA CYS A 53 -3.29 3.15 11.42
C CYS A 53 -3.58 3.02 12.91
N LYS A 54 -2.69 2.31 13.62
CA LYS A 54 -2.58 2.37 15.08
C LYS A 54 -1.91 3.68 15.48
N THR A 55 -2.71 4.69 15.83
CA THR A 55 -2.24 6.06 16.07
C THR A 55 -1.49 6.23 17.40
N GLU A 56 -1.58 5.24 18.28
CA GLU A 56 -0.79 5.13 19.51
C GLU A 56 0.65 4.65 19.27
N LEU A 57 0.98 4.24 18.04
CA LEU A 57 2.30 3.79 17.61
C LEU A 57 2.93 4.78 16.63
N PRO A 58 4.27 4.78 16.51
CA PRO A 58 4.94 5.64 15.54
C PRO A 58 4.50 5.36 14.12
N VAL A 59 4.50 6.42 13.32
CA VAL A 59 4.27 6.38 11.88
C VAL A 59 5.48 6.93 11.15
N PHE A 60 5.62 6.58 9.88
CA PHE A 60 6.66 7.09 9.01
C PHE A 60 6.04 7.97 7.93
N LEU A 61 6.61 9.14 7.70
CA LEU A 61 6.23 10.07 6.65
C LEU A 61 7.37 10.18 5.63
N SER A 62 7.12 9.83 4.37
CA SER A 62 8.11 10.01 3.30
C SER A 62 8.35 11.48 2.99
N HIS A 63 9.55 11.81 2.51
CA HIS A 63 9.82 13.14 1.95
C HIS A 63 9.38 13.21 0.48
N GLN A 64 8.50 14.17 0.16
CA GLN A 64 8.10 14.57 -1.20
C GLN A 64 8.01 13.41 -2.21
N ASP A 65 7.08 12.48 -1.98
CA ASP A 65 6.84 11.35 -2.86
C ASP A 65 6.01 11.79 -4.10
N PRO A 66 6.62 11.86 -5.30
CA PRO A 66 5.93 12.29 -6.52
C PRO A 66 4.93 11.26 -7.04
N THR A 67 4.88 10.06 -6.44
CA THR A 67 3.91 9.01 -6.80
C THR A 67 2.69 8.96 -5.89
N VAL A 68 2.63 9.83 -4.87
CA VAL A 68 1.40 10.02 -4.12
C VAL A 68 0.44 10.83 -4.99
N LEU A 69 -0.71 10.22 -5.30
CA LEU A 69 -1.78 10.86 -6.05
C LEU A 69 -2.39 12.02 -5.25
N PRO A 70 -2.92 13.05 -5.94
CA PRO A 70 -3.83 14.01 -5.32
C PRO A 70 -5.02 13.27 -4.64
N PRO A 71 -5.50 13.74 -3.47
CA PRO A 71 -6.56 13.05 -2.73
C PRO A 71 -7.86 12.79 -3.50
N HIS A 72 -8.20 13.63 -4.50
CA HIS A 72 -9.38 13.43 -5.34
C HIS A 72 -9.27 12.26 -6.33
N HIS A 73 -8.07 11.71 -6.50
CA HIS A 73 -7.81 10.48 -7.26
C HIS A 73 -7.64 9.24 -6.37
N PHE A 74 -7.87 9.37 -5.07
CA PHE A 74 -7.92 8.21 -4.19
C PHE A 74 -9.16 7.38 -4.49
N LEU A 75 -9.02 6.06 -4.32
CA LEU A 75 -10.16 5.15 -4.40
C LEU A 75 -11.20 5.47 -3.33
N PRO A 76 -12.49 5.15 -3.56
CA PRO A 76 -13.47 5.14 -2.48
C PRO A 76 -13.05 4.08 -1.45
N TYR A 77 -12.39 4.53 -0.39
CA TYR A 77 -11.87 3.64 0.62
C TYR A 77 -12.99 3.10 1.51
N TRP A 78 -12.98 1.79 1.75
CA TRP A 78 -13.92 1.05 2.62
C TRP A 78 -13.56 1.14 4.11
N ARG A 79 -12.56 1.95 4.43
CA ARG A 79 -12.11 2.33 5.78
C ARG A 79 -11.79 3.81 5.78
N ASP A 80 -12.10 4.46 6.89
CA ASP A 80 -11.74 5.87 7.07
C ASP A 80 -10.22 6.04 6.93
N PRO A 81 -9.78 7.10 6.25
CA PRO A 81 -8.36 7.40 6.15
C PRO A 81 -7.74 7.54 7.54
N PRO A 82 -6.45 7.21 7.72
CA PRO A 82 -5.76 7.50 8.97
C PRO A 82 -5.93 8.98 9.33
N PRO A 83 -6.33 9.32 10.57
CA PRO A 83 -6.61 10.70 10.99
C PRO A 83 -5.31 11.48 11.25
N ILE A 84 -4.42 11.49 10.27
CA ILE A 84 -3.08 12.07 10.31
C ILE A 84 -2.99 13.09 9.18
N ASP A 85 -3.00 14.36 9.57
CA ASP A 85 -2.79 15.47 8.65
C ASP A 85 -1.33 15.46 8.14
N ARG A 86 -1.17 15.60 6.82
CA ARG A 86 0.14 15.55 6.15
C ARG A 86 0.08 16.24 4.79
N PRO A 87 1.22 16.73 4.27
CA PRO A 87 1.26 17.31 2.92
C PRO A 87 0.85 16.30 1.83
N ASP A 88 0.21 16.80 0.76
CA ASP A 88 -0.34 15.97 -0.33
C ASP A 88 0.67 14.99 -0.96
N HIS A 89 1.95 15.35 -1.04
CA HIS A 89 3.03 14.49 -1.57
C HIS A 89 3.79 13.75 -0.47
N THR A 90 3.11 13.34 0.60
CA THR A 90 3.70 12.59 1.70
C THR A 90 2.99 11.26 1.85
N ARG A 91 3.73 10.17 1.64
CA ARG A 91 3.23 8.83 1.88
C ARG A 91 3.39 8.50 3.37
N LEU A 92 2.29 8.04 3.96
CA LEU A 92 2.26 7.54 5.31
C LEU A 92 2.55 6.04 5.30
N VAL A 93 3.40 5.55 6.19
CA VAL A 93 3.55 4.12 6.48
C VAL A 93 3.34 3.93 7.98
N CYS A 94 2.58 2.93 8.38
CA CYS A 94 2.22 2.75 9.78
C CYS A 94 1.97 1.28 10.14
N SER A 95 1.91 1.02 11.45
CA SER A 95 1.32 -0.22 11.96
C SER A 95 -0.18 -0.23 11.66
N VAL A 96 -0.68 -1.30 11.05
CA VAL A 96 -2.07 -1.40 10.58
C VAL A 96 -3.01 -1.65 11.76
N GLY A 97 -4.04 -0.80 11.88
CA GLY A 97 -5.16 -0.96 12.81
C GLY A 97 -6.31 -1.79 12.22
N ASP A 98 -6.57 -1.64 10.92
CA ASP A 98 -7.43 -2.50 10.12
C ASP A 98 -7.13 -2.24 8.63
N ALA A 99 -7.38 -3.23 7.77
CA ALA A 99 -7.21 -3.10 6.32
C ALA A 99 -8.16 -4.05 5.58
N VAL A 100 -8.53 -3.67 4.35
CA VAL A 100 -9.40 -4.46 3.47
C VAL A 100 -8.92 -4.43 2.02
N CYS A 101 -9.35 -5.45 1.27
CA CYS A 101 -8.80 -5.90 0.00
C CYS A 101 -7.35 -6.37 0.08
N SER A 102 -6.98 -7.26 -0.84
CA SER A 102 -5.67 -7.91 -0.88
C SER A 102 -4.96 -7.75 -2.22
N LEU A 103 -5.22 -6.64 -2.94
CA LEU A 103 -4.68 -6.35 -4.27
C LEU A 103 -3.19 -6.72 -4.34
N VAL A 104 -2.41 -6.23 -3.39
CA VAL A 104 -1.05 -6.69 -3.14
C VAL A 104 -0.76 -6.74 -1.65
N TYR A 105 -0.36 -7.92 -1.19
CA TYR A 105 0.15 -8.09 0.16
C TYR A 105 1.30 -9.08 0.15
N ALA A 106 2.17 -8.97 1.14
CA ALA A 106 3.17 -9.98 1.46
C ALA A 106 2.84 -10.61 2.82
N VAL A 107 3.12 -11.90 2.94
CA VAL A 107 2.96 -12.65 4.19
C VAL A 107 4.28 -13.31 4.55
N SER A 108 4.74 -13.12 5.79
CA SER A 108 5.94 -13.80 6.28
C SER A 108 5.63 -15.26 6.58
N TYR A 109 6.65 -16.12 6.59
CA TYR A 109 6.47 -17.53 6.92
C TYR A 109 5.78 -17.72 8.28
N PHE A 110 6.21 -16.97 9.30
CA PHE A 110 5.59 -17.01 10.63
C PHE A 110 4.18 -16.42 10.63
N GLY A 111 3.95 -15.34 9.88
CA GLY A 111 2.61 -14.77 9.67
C GLY A 111 1.65 -15.80 9.09
N ALA A 112 2.07 -16.56 8.07
CA ALA A 112 1.26 -17.63 7.50
C ALA A 112 0.91 -18.72 8.51
N GLN A 113 1.84 -19.12 9.38
CA GLN A 113 1.57 -20.09 10.44
C GLN A 113 0.54 -19.57 11.46
N LYS A 114 0.65 -18.29 11.85
CA LYS A 114 -0.34 -17.63 12.74
C LYS A 114 -1.72 -17.59 12.09
N ILE A 115 -1.82 -17.18 10.82
CA ILE A 115 -3.09 -17.12 10.08
C ILE A 115 -3.74 -18.51 10.02
N LEU A 116 -2.97 -19.54 9.63
CA LEU A 116 -3.48 -20.92 9.58
C LEU A 116 -3.96 -21.40 10.95
N ALA A 117 -3.20 -21.10 12.02
CA ALA A 117 -3.62 -21.45 13.38
C ALA A 117 -4.92 -20.74 13.78
N ALA A 118 -5.00 -19.42 13.57
CA ALA A 118 -6.17 -18.60 13.87
C ALA A 118 -7.43 -19.08 13.16
N LEU A 119 -7.33 -19.35 11.86
CA LEU A 119 -8.49 -19.73 11.03
C LEU A 119 -8.87 -21.21 11.13
N SER A 120 -7.91 -22.11 11.42
CA SER A 120 -8.18 -23.56 11.41
C SER A 120 -8.52 -24.15 12.78
N VAL A 121 -7.81 -23.72 13.83
CA VAL A 121 -7.91 -24.34 15.17
C VAL A 121 -8.31 -23.34 16.25
N ASN A 122 -8.46 -22.06 15.90
CA ASN A 122 -8.97 -20.99 16.76
C ASN A 122 -8.35 -21.00 18.18
N PRO A 123 -7.03 -20.82 18.31
CA PRO A 123 -6.40 -20.72 19.61
C PRO A 123 -7.03 -19.56 20.39
N GLY A 124 -7.34 -19.76 21.68
CA GLY A 124 -7.73 -18.65 22.56
C GLY A 124 -9.04 -17.94 22.24
N GLN A 125 -10.01 -18.59 21.56
CA GLN A 125 -11.34 -18.03 21.26
C GLN A 125 -11.31 -16.78 20.35
N LEU A 126 -10.27 -16.63 19.53
CA LEU A 126 -10.09 -15.55 18.57
C LEU A 126 -11.21 -15.45 17.51
N ALA A 127 -11.92 -16.54 17.21
CA ALA A 127 -12.89 -16.64 16.12
C ALA A 127 -14.00 -15.58 16.17
N GLU A 128 -14.49 -15.24 17.37
CA GLU A 128 -15.54 -14.22 17.53
C GLU A 128 -14.99 -12.81 17.29
N GLN A 129 -13.70 -12.58 17.55
CA GLN A 129 -13.07 -11.26 17.43
C GLN A 129 -12.58 -10.97 16.01
N ILE A 130 -12.14 -12.00 15.29
CA ILE A 130 -11.64 -11.90 13.92
C ILE A 130 -12.72 -12.17 12.87
N ASP A 131 -13.90 -12.62 13.31
CA ASP A 131 -15.06 -12.94 12.47
C ASP A 131 -14.65 -13.84 11.30
N ILE A 132 -14.34 -15.10 11.62
CA ILE A 132 -13.87 -16.12 10.68
C ILE A 132 -14.85 -16.42 9.53
N GLY A 133 -16.08 -15.92 9.59
CA GLY A 133 -17.07 -16.03 8.51
C GLY A 133 -17.05 -14.87 7.51
N ALA A 134 -16.30 -13.80 7.79
CA ALA A 134 -16.09 -12.71 6.86
C ALA A 134 -15.18 -13.11 5.69
N GLN A 135 -15.08 -12.21 4.70
CA GLN A 135 -14.06 -12.31 3.67
C GLN A 135 -12.66 -12.35 4.32
N PHE A 136 -11.75 -13.13 3.71
CA PHE A 136 -10.42 -13.41 4.24
C PHE A 136 -9.63 -12.14 4.59
N ASP A 137 -9.65 -11.14 3.71
CA ASP A 137 -8.97 -9.85 3.88
C ASP A 137 -9.47 -9.11 5.12
N VAL A 138 -10.79 -9.11 5.36
CA VAL A 138 -11.41 -8.50 6.55
C VAL A 138 -10.94 -9.22 7.82
N SER A 139 -10.89 -10.56 7.83
CA SER A 139 -10.38 -11.31 8.97
C SER A 139 -8.91 -11.02 9.24
N LEU A 140 -8.07 -10.87 8.21
CA LEU A 140 -6.66 -10.49 8.37
C LEU A 140 -6.50 -9.08 8.92
N GLY A 141 -7.27 -8.10 8.40
CA GLY A 141 -7.27 -6.73 8.91
C GLY A 141 -7.59 -6.67 10.40
N ARG A 142 -8.60 -7.43 10.84
CA ARG A 142 -8.96 -7.57 12.26
C ARG A 142 -7.85 -8.22 13.09
N MET A 143 -7.18 -9.25 12.56
CA MET A 143 -6.02 -9.86 13.23
C MET A 143 -4.86 -8.85 13.42
N CYS A 144 -4.65 -7.94 12.46
CA CYS A 144 -3.69 -6.83 12.60
C CYS A 144 -4.11 -5.88 13.72
N GLY A 145 -5.37 -5.46 13.74
CA GLY A 145 -5.93 -4.57 14.75
C GLY A 145 -5.78 -5.10 16.18
N LEU A 146 -6.12 -6.37 16.39
CA LEU A 146 -5.98 -7.06 17.68
C LEU A 146 -4.51 -7.27 18.10
N GLY A 147 -3.55 -7.01 17.20
CA GLY A 147 -2.13 -7.26 17.46
C GLY A 147 -1.74 -8.74 17.42
N TYR A 148 -2.62 -9.61 16.91
CA TYR A 148 -2.30 -11.01 16.68
C TYR A 148 -1.29 -11.17 15.53
N LEU A 149 -1.44 -10.34 14.49
CA LEU A 149 -0.46 -10.16 13.44
C LEU A 149 0.21 -8.79 13.58
N ARG A 150 1.54 -8.74 13.36
CA ARG A 150 2.30 -7.51 13.19
C ARG A 150 2.20 -7.08 11.73
N CYS A 151 1.47 -6.01 11.48
CA CYS A 151 1.15 -5.60 10.12
C CYS A 151 1.61 -4.18 9.86
N PHE A 152 2.23 -3.95 8.70
CA PHE A 152 2.56 -2.62 8.21
C PHE A 152 1.88 -2.36 6.88
N GLY A 153 1.54 -1.10 6.58
CA GLY A 153 0.95 -0.72 5.32
C GLY A 153 1.22 0.73 4.97
N ALA A 154 1.15 1.03 3.67
CA ALA A 154 1.31 2.39 3.14
C ALA A 154 -0.06 3.02 2.88
N TYR A 155 -0.18 4.33 3.12
CA TYR A 155 -1.37 5.11 2.82
C TYR A 155 -0.99 6.43 2.11
N PRO A 156 -1.53 6.71 0.90
CA PRO A 156 -2.33 5.80 0.09
C PRO A 156 -1.54 4.56 -0.34
N SER A 157 -2.27 3.59 -0.90
CA SER A 157 -1.75 2.33 -1.44
C SER A 157 -0.59 2.53 -2.44
N LEU A 158 0.36 1.59 -2.51
CA LEU A 158 1.47 1.60 -3.48
C LEU A 158 1.04 1.04 -4.85
N THR A 159 0.02 0.20 -4.85
CA THR A 159 -0.53 -0.41 -6.06
C THR A 159 -2.01 -0.10 -6.19
N GLY A 160 -2.53 -0.25 -7.39
CA GLY A 160 -3.94 -0.11 -7.68
C GLY A 160 -4.42 -1.21 -8.62
N GLY A 161 -5.47 -0.95 -9.38
CA GLY A 161 -6.03 -1.91 -10.32
C GLY A 161 -5.98 -1.43 -11.75
N TYR A 162 -6.08 -2.39 -12.66
CA TYR A 162 -6.08 -2.22 -14.10
C TYR A 162 -7.27 -2.95 -14.71
N GLN A 163 -7.93 -2.28 -15.65
CA GLN A 163 -8.98 -2.87 -16.47
C GLN A 163 -8.58 -2.74 -17.95
N PRO A 164 -8.48 -3.85 -18.70
CA PRO A 164 -8.19 -3.80 -20.13
C PRO A 164 -9.37 -3.20 -20.89
N ALA A 165 -9.10 -2.58 -22.04
CA ALA A 165 -10.17 -2.10 -22.93
C ALA A 165 -11.08 -3.28 -23.33
N GLY A 166 -12.39 -3.11 -23.16
CA GLY A 166 -13.27 -4.27 -23.20
C GLY A 166 -14.72 -3.96 -22.82
N ALA A 167 -15.54 -5.00 -22.85
CA ALA A 167 -16.87 -4.96 -22.24
C ALA A 167 -16.72 -4.97 -20.71
N PHE A 168 -17.53 -4.18 -20.01
CA PHE A 168 -17.54 -4.11 -18.55
C PHE A 168 -17.76 -5.47 -17.88
N SER A 169 -18.51 -6.37 -18.52
CA SER A 169 -18.68 -7.78 -18.10
C SER A 169 -17.38 -8.59 -17.97
N LYS A 170 -16.25 -8.09 -18.50
CA LYS A 170 -14.92 -8.70 -18.34
C LYS A 170 -14.07 -8.09 -17.23
N THR A 171 -14.54 -7.03 -16.56
CA THR A 171 -13.77 -6.34 -15.52
C THR A 171 -13.87 -7.02 -14.16
N SER A 172 -14.98 -7.70 -13.87
CA SER A 172 -15.19 -8.41 -12.62
C SER A 172 -16.30 -9.45 -12.78
N ASP A 173 -16.14 -10.61 -12.14
CA ASP A 173 -17.11 -11.71 -12.16
C ASP A 173 -18.06 -11.72 -10.94
N ILE A 174 -17.94 -10.74 -10.05
CA ILE A 174 -18.76 -10.64 -8.82
C ILE A 174 -20.03 -9.80 -8.99
N HIS A 175 -20.19 -9.11 -10.13
CA HIS A 175 -21.33 -8.25 -10.44
C HIS A 175 -21.84 -8.47 -11.86
N ASP A 176 -23.16 -8.49 -12.04
CA ASP A 176 -23.79 -8.45 -13.36
C ASP A 176 -23.60 -7.03 -13.95
N GLN A 177 -22.50 -6.84 -14.67
CA GLN A 177 -22.23 -5.59 -15.38
C GLN A 177 -22.78 -5.63 -16.81
N ASP A 178 -23.12 -4.45 -17.34
CA ASP A 178 -23.61 -4.28 -18.72
C ASP A 178 -22.49 -4.60 -19.74
N ASP A 179 -22.84 -4.92 -20.98
CA ASP A 179 -21.89 -5.19 -22.07
C ASP A 179 -21.35 -3.92 -22.73
N ASN A 180 -21.50 -2.75 -22.08
CA ASN A 180 -20.94 -1.49 -22.55
C ASN A 180 -19.41 -1.59 -22.64
N MET A 181 -18.86 -0.96 -23.68
CA MET A 181 -17.43 -0.95 -23.92
C MET A 181 -16.77 0.23 -23.20
N HIS A 182 -15.57 0.01 -22.68
CA HIS A 182 -14.72 1.06 -22.11
C HIS A 182 -13.28 0.98 -22.63
N GLU A 183 -12.56 2.10 -22.54
CA GLU A 183 -11.12 2.13 -22.79
C GLU A 183 -10.34 1.48 -21.64
N ALA A 184 -9.06 1.19 -21.88
CA ALA A 184 -8.21 0.69 -20.82
C ALA A 184 -8.10 1.73 -19.70
N TYR A 185 -8.22 1.28 -18.45
CA TYR A 185 -8.29 2.15 -17.30
C TYR A 185 -7.38 1.64 -16.19
N SER A 186 -6.71 2.56 -15.51
CA SER A 186 -5.89 2.29 -14.34
C SER A 186 -6.25 3.27 -13.23
N PHE A 187 -6.18 2.81 -11.99
CA PHE A 187 -6.46 3.63 -10.82
C PHE A 187 -5.44 3.38 -9.72
N GLY A 188 -5.29 4.33 -8.79
CA GLY A 188 -4.46 4.16 -7.60
C GLY A 188 -2.94 4.26 -7.81
N VAL A 189 -2.46 4.51 -9.04
CA VAL A 189 -1.03 4.64 -9.38
C VAL A 189 -0.76 5.89 -10.24
N MET A 190 0.40 6.52 -10.07
CA MET A 190 0.75 7.78 -10.75
C MET A 190 1.25 7.54 -12.19
N TYR A 191 2.12 6.57 -12.39
CA TYR A 191 2.73 6.21 -13.66
C TYR A 191 2.44 4.73 -13.95
N SER A 192 1.18 4.43 -14.28
CA SER A 192 0.69 3.06 -14.55
C SER A 192 1.62 2.28 -15.47
N THR A 193 2.01 1.07 -15.06
CA THR A 193 2.79 0.16 -15.90
C THR A 193 1.97 -0.31 -17.08
N MET A 194 0.70 -0.63 -16.87
CA MET A 194 -0.17 -1.18 -17.91
C MET A 194 -0.50 -0.14 -18.99
N LEU A 195 -0.76 1.11 -18.63
CA LEU A 195 -0.99 2.19 -19.60
C LEU A 195 0.29 2.61 -20.33
N ASN A 196 1.46 2.39 -19.72
CA ASN A 196 2.76 2.69 -20.33
C ASN A 196 3.39 1.51 -21.08
N VAL A 197 2.74 0.35 -21.16
CA VAL A 197 3.35 -0.87 -21.70
C VAL A 197 3.92 -0.68 -23.12
N ASN A 198 3.22 0.05 -23.99
CA ASN A 198 3.68 0.31 -25.36
C ASN A 198 4.92 1.20 -25.40
N ARG A 199 5.00 2.21 -24.52
CA ARG A 199 6.17 3.09 -24.39
C ARG A 199 7.38 2.30 -23.91
N LEU A 200 7.18 1.46 -22.90
CA LEU A 200 8.22 0.58 -22.35
C LEU A 200 8.74 -0.41 -23.40
N LEU A 201 7.85 -1.09 -24.12
CA LEU A 201 8.22 -2.05 -25.17
C LEU A 201 8.89 -1.39 -26.37
N SER A 202 8.56 -0.13 -26.67
CA SER A 202 9.19 0.65 -27.74
C SER A 202 10.53 1.26 -27.35
N GLY A 203 10.96 1.09 -26.09
CA GLY A 203 12.20 1.65 -25.57
C GLY A 203 12.16 3.18 -25.42
N GLU A 204 10.97 3.75 -25.25
CA GLU A 204 10.84 5.17 -24.93
C GLU A 204 11.51 5.48 -23.59
N ARG A 205 12.07 6.70 -23.49
CA ARG A 205 12.76 7.13 -22.27
C ARG A 205 11.83 7.58 -21.16
N THR A 206 10.62 7.98 -21.51
CA THR A 206 9.66 8.61 -20.60
C THR A 206 8.39 7.78 -20.51
N VAL A 207 7.75 7.86 -19.35
CA VAL A 207 6.42 7.33 -19.08
C VAL A 207 5.45 8.46 -18.84
N HIS A 208 4.18 8.22 -19.18
CA HIS A 208 3.10 9.16 -18.99
C HIS A 208 2.40 8.93 -17.65
N ALA A 209 2.00 10.01 -16.99
CA ALA A 209 1.13 9.96 -15.83
C ALA A 209 -0.24 9.38 -16.21
N THR A 210 -0.87 8.68 -15.28
CA THR A 210 -2.23 8.14 -15.42
C THR A 210 -3.28 9.26 -15.49
N TRP A 211 -2.99 10.41 -14.87
CA TRP A 211 -3.92 11.52 -14.69
C TRP A 211 -3.30 12.83 -15.21
N ASP A 212 -4.11 13.66 -15.87
CA ASP A 212 -3.64 14.91 -16.50
C ASP A 212 -3.52 16.09 -15.53
N ASP A 213 -4.16 16.02 -14.38
CA ASP A 213 -4.28 17.07 -13.36
C ASP A 213 -3.42 16.80 -12.13
N VAL A 214 -2.21 16.30 -12.36
CA VAL A 214 -1.23 16.01 -11.31
C VAL A 214 -0.25 17.16 -11.16
N GLY A 215 0.12 17.51 -9.93
CA GLY A 215 1.08 18.58 -9.62
C GLY A 215 2.54 18.26 -9.98
N VAL A 216 2.77 17.21 -10.77
CA VAL A 216 4.08 16.68 -11.19
C VAL A 216 4.16 16.61 -12.72
N SER A 217 5.33 16.26 -13.27
CA SER A 217 5.49 16.15 -14.72
C SER A 217 4.66 15.00 -15.29
N LEU A 218 3.86 15.29 -16.33
CA LEU A 218 3.08 14.28 -17.05
C LEU A 218 3.97 13.28 -17.77
N ASP A 219 5.12 13.68 -18.31
CA ASP A 219 6.09 12.77 -18.93
C ASP A 219 7.37 12.74 -18.10
N ALA A 220 7.63 11.62 -17.43
CA ALA A 220 8.75 11.48 -16.51
C ALA A 220 9.71 10.37 -16.96
N ASP A 221 11.02 10.55 -16.73
CA ASP A 221 12.01 9.49 -16.92
C ASP A 221 12.08 8.63 -15.64
N PRO A 222 11.72 7.32 -15.68
CA PRO A 222 11.73 6.45 -14.51
C PRO A 222 13.08 6.39 -13.75
N ARG A 223 14.18 6.73 -14.42
CA ARG A 223 15.53 6.73 -13.83
C ARG A 223 15.80 7.93 -12.92
N ASN A 224 14.97 8.96 -12.98
CA ASN A 224 15.11 10.15 -12.14
C ASN A 224 14.46 9.96 -10.76
N PHE A 225 13.71 8.87 -10.55
CA PHE A 225 13.10 8.57 -9.27
C PHE A 225 14.11 7.84 -8.39
N THR A 226 14.41 8.44 -7.24
CA THR A 226 15.32 7.89 -6.24
C THR A 226 14.55 7.27 -5.08
N VAL A 227 15.24 6.43 -4.31
CA VAL A 227 14.72 5.99 -3.01
C VAL A 227 14.50 7.23 -2.13
N LEU A 228 13.39 7.22 -1.39
CA LEU A 228 12.98 8.32 -0.54
C LEU A 228 13.21 7.96 0.92
N GLY A 229 13.86 8.87 1.63
CA GLY A 229 13.89 8.88 3.08
C GLY A 229 12.59 9.45 3.65
N GLY A 230 12.63 9.75 4.93
CA GLY A 230 11.46 10.25 5.62
C GLY A 230 11.74 10.52 7.08
N SER A 231 10.67 10.58 7.86
CA SER A 231 10.75 10.84 9.29
C SER A 231 9.79 9.92 10.03
N VAL A 232 10.29 9.28 11.09
CA VAL A 232 9.46 8.61 12.09
C VAL A 232 8.87 9.68 12.99
N ALA A 233 7.56 9.66 13.19
CA ALA A 233 6.83 10.64 13.96
C ALA A 233 5.75 9.97 14.82
N MET A 234 5.35 10.65 15.89
CA MET A 234 4.25 10.22 16.77
C MET A 234 3.14 11.25 16.76
N LEU A 235 1.90 10.78 16.82
CA LEU A 235 0.75 11.65 17.02
C LEU A 235 0.62 12.01 18.51
N GLY A 236 0.79 13.28 18.84
CA GLY A 236 0.58 13.84 20.18
C GLY A 236 -0.66 14.72 20.26
N GLU A 237 -0.87 15.35 21.42
CA GLU A 237 -2.00 16.27 21.64
C GLU A 237 -1.97 17.50 20.72
N ASP A 238 -0.77 18.00 20.41
CA ASP A 238 -0.54 19.17 19.55
C ASP A 238 -0.33 18.81 18.06
N GLY A 239 -0.63 17.57 17.67
CA GLY A 239 -0.39 17.04 16.32
C GLY A 239 0.87 16.19 16.20
N LEU A 240 1.39 16.04 14.98
CA LEU A 240 2.47 15.11 14.69
C LEU A 240 3.84 15.67 15.10
N GLN A 241 4.62 14.89 15.84
CA GLN A 241 5.97 15.25 16.31
C GLN A 241 7.01 14.27 15.77
N THR A 242 8.00 14.79 15.03
CA THR A 242 9.11 13.98 14.52
C THR A 242 10.00 13.48 15.65
N ILE A 243 10.30 12.19 15.63
CA ILE A 243 11.22 11.50 16.55
C ILE A 243 12.59 11.32 15.93
N LEU A 244 12.62 10.89 14.67
CA LEU A 244 13.85 10.50 13.97
C LEU A 244 13.71 10.78 12.48
N ASP A 245 14.74 11.36 11.87
CA ASP A 245 14.86 11.44 10.42
C ASP A 245 15.64 10.22 9.89
N VAL A 246 15.18 9.67 8.78
CA VAL A 246 15.72 8.48 8.12
C VAL A 246 16.17 8.87 6.72
N SER A 247 17.47 8.70 6.46
CA SER A 247 18.07 8.99 5.16
C SER A 247 17.74 7.91 4.12
N ALA A 248 17.79 8.29 2.84
CA ALA A 248 17.75 7.34 1.73
C ALA A 248 19.13 6.73 1.39
N ASP A 249 20.20 7.30 1.94
CA ASP A 249 21.62 7.01 1.66
C ASP A 249 22.22 5.92 2.58
#